data_AF-A0A560K304-F1
#
_entry.id   AF-A0A560K304-F1
#
_cell.length_a   1.000
_cell.length_b   1.000
_cell.length_c   1.000
_cell.angle_alpha   90.00
_cell.angle_beta   90.00
_cell.angle_gamma   90.00
#
_symmetry.space_group_name_H-M   'P 1'
#
loop_
_entity.id
_entity.type
_entity.pdbx_description
1 polymer ?
#
loop_
_entity_poly.entity_id
_entity_poly.type
_entity_poly.pdbx_seq_one_letter_code
_entity_poly.pdbx_strand_id
1 'polypeptide(L)'
;MDGWQRRYRLSNGPGGLGLSCTAEGVGLAGVPLLVKGAGGFQARPAAEVAVLLRRAYAGVEPGAAVLPGLTKIADALNRGDLAQAMIRAVHLRLPDLDWDAAVRLARANDNLVKYSPDQPRDWHGRWASGGGGETQAKSPRDGLAVSVSYQPQAQGAKKKGGVIPVMASTIPSPKEAERIFNEQIRDLREKGILPTQNKIMGNLFPDFVFQPVYAVLYLDDSVHKFATLKEAQRDAAKYPEERRIVGGNTNGNRSEIYMTAAGESEIPGLGSTSREQTMRFVIMHEWGHHSQGGGCTSPDANEREICADDFSLHHQGTENGHR
;
A
#
# COMPACT_ATOMS: atom_id res chain seq x y z
N MET A 1 -22.47 5.82 25.33
CA MET A 1 -22.80 4.51 24.75
C MET A 1 -24.29 4.47 24.54
N ASP A 2 -24.77 4.61 23.31
CA ASP A 2 -26.18 4.37 22.97
C ASP A 2 -26.26 3.21 21.99
N GLY A 3 -26.74 2.07 22.49
CA GLY A 3 -26.95 0.81 21.78
C GLY A 3 -28.13 0.88 20.81
N TRP A 4 -28.07 1.79 19.84
CA TRP A 4 -28.98 1.78 18.70
C TRP A 4 -28.69 0.53 17.85
N GLN A 5 -29.65 -0.38 17.83
CA GLN A 5 -29.71 -1.61 17.03
C GLN A 5 -28.77 -1.55 15.81
N ARG A 6 -27.65 -2.29 15.84
CA ARG A 6 -26.80 -2.44 14.65
C ARG A 6 -27.70 -2.98 13.53
N ARG A 7 -28.07 -2.09 12.61
CA ARG A 7 -28.91 -2.45 11.46
C ARG A 7 -28.01 -3.19 10.48
N TYR A 8 -28.17 -4.50 10.43
CA TYR A 8 -27.55 -5.33 9.41
C TYR A 8 -28.28 -5.09 8.09
N ARG A 9 -27.52 -4.75 7.04
CA ARG A 9 -28.05 -4.40 5.72
C ARG A 9 -27.10 -4.91 4.64
N LEU A 10 -27.59 -4.93 3.41
CA LEU A 10 -26.74 -5.16 2.25
C LEU A 10 -26.17 -3.84 1.74
N SER A 11 -24.91 -3.90 1.30
CA SER A 11 -24.13 -2.80 0.73
C SER A 11 -23.85 -3.09 -0.74
N ASN A 12 -24.91 -3.22 -1.54
CA ASN A 12 -24.83 -3.54 -2.98
C ASN A 12 -24.37 -2.37 -3.87
N GLY A 13 -24.18 -1.18 -3.29
CA GLY A 13 -23.65 -0.02 -4.00
C GLY A 13 -22.13 -0.11 -4.20
N PRO A 14 -21.59 0.55 -5.24
CA PRO A 14 -20.14 0.63 -5.43
C PRO A 14 -19.47 1.25 -4.20
N GLY A 15 -18.32 0.69 -3.81
CA GLY A 15 -17.57 1.15 -2.62
C GLY A 15 -18.19 0.77 -1.28
N GLY A 16 -19.22 -0.07 -1.26
CA GLY A 16 -19.82 -0.57 -0.02
C GLY A 16 -18.82 -1.36 0.83
N LEU A 17 -18.61 -0.95 2.08
CA LEU A 17 -17.75 -1.64 3.06
C LEU A 17 -18.48 -2.77 3.82
N GLY A 18 -19.75 -3.04 3.48
CA GLY A 18 -20.57 -4.06 4.09
C GLY A 18 -20.68 -5.35 3.29
N LEU A 19 -21.62 -6.20 3.69
CA LEU A 19 -21.97 -7.41 2.97
C LEU A 19 -22.77 -7.06 1.71
N SER A 20 -22.36 -7.54 0.54
CA SER A 20 -23.12 -7.45 -0.70
C SER A 20 -23.67 -8.83 -1.09
N CYS A 21 -24.85 -8.84 -1.71
CA CYS A 21 -25.46 -10.04 -2.29
C CYS A 21 -26.16 -9.65 -3.59
N THR A 22 -25.63 -10.14 -4.71
CA THR A 22 -26.10 -9.85 -6.07
C THR A 22 -26.19 -11.15 -6.87
N ALA A 23 -26.55 -11.08 -8.15
CA ALA A 23 -26.58 -12.25 -9.03
C ALA A 23 -25.18 -12.86 -9.26
N GLU A 24 -24.12 -12.07 -9.04
CA GLU A 24 -22.72 -12.48 -9.14
C GLU A 24 -22.20 -13.19 -7.88
N GLY A 25 -22.96 -13.19 -6.77
CA GLY A 25 -22.59 -13.90 -5.54
C GLY A 25 -22.72 -13.05 -4.27
N VAL A 26 -22.00 -13.46 -3.23
CA VAL A 26 -21.90 -12.74 -1.95
C VAL A 26 -20.46 -12.35 -1.67
N GLY A 27 -20.25 -11.10 -1.26
CA GLY A 27 -18.95 -10.59 -0.84
C GLY A 27 -19.05 -9.66 0.36
N LEU A 28 -17.93 -9.45 1.05
CA LEU A 28 -17.79 -8.50 2.16
C LEU A 28 -16.74 -7.46 1.78
N ALA A 29 -17.13 -6.18 1.72
CA ALA A 29 -16.27 -5.09 1.22
C ALA A 29 -15.58 -5.43 -0.12
N GLY A 30 -16.33 -6.06 -1.04
CA GLY A 30 -15.83 -6.49 -2.35
C GLY A 30 -15.07 -7.83 -2.36
N VAL A 31 -14.70 -8.40 -1.20
CA VAL A 31 -14.03 -9.71 -1.13
C VAL A 31 -15.05 -10.85 -1.21
N PRO A 32 -14.97 -11.77 -2.18
CA PRO A 32 -15.96 -12.83 -2.35
C PRO A 32 -15.90 -13.86 -1.21
N LEU A 33 -17.08 -14.17 -0.66
CA LEU A 33 -17.28 -15.23 0.34
C LEU A 33 -17.81 -16.53 -0.28
N LEU A 34 -18.33 -16.44 -1.51
CA LEU A 34 -18.71 -17.58 -2.34
C LEU A 34 -17.78 -17.67 -3.55
N VAL A 35 -17.59 -18.88 -4.06
CA VAL A 35 -16.89 -19.18 -5.32
C VAL A 35 -17.89 -19.76 -6.31
N LYS A 36 -17.76 -19.40 -7.59
CA LYS A 36 -18.60 -19.92 -8.67
C LYS A 36 -17.84 -20.99 -9.44
N GLY A 37 -18.28 -22.24 -9.31
CA GLY A 37 -17.74 -23.40 -10.03
C GLY A 37 -18.68 -23.91 -11.13
N ALA A 38 -18.36 -25.06 -11.72
CA ALA A 38 -19.18 -25.68 -12.77
C ALA A 38 -20.61 -26.04 -12.28
N GLY A 39 -20.76 -26.35 -10.99
CA GLY A 39 -22.06 -26.63 -10.35
C GLY A 39 -22.77 -25.41 -9.76
N GLY A 40 -22.33 -24.19 -10.08
CA GLY A 40 -22.86 -22.95 -9.51
C GLY A 40 -22.06 -22.42 -8.33
N PHE A 41 -22.69 -21.61 -7.50
CA PHE A 41 -22.12 -21.01 -6.30
C PHE A 41 -21.91 -22.05 -5.20
N GLN A 42 -20.76 -21.96 -4.52
CA GLN A 42 -20.41 -22.73 -3.35
C GLN A 42 -19.79 -21.80 -2.31
N ALA A 43 -19.99 -22.09 -1.02
CA ALA A 43 -19.25 -21.41 0.03
C ALA A 43 -17.75 -21.71 -0.12
N ARG A 44 -16.90 -20.70 0.11
CA ARG A 44 -15.46 -20.93 0.21
C ARG A 44 -15.16 -21.93 1.34
N PRO A 45 -14.00 -22.62 1.29
CA PRO A 45 -13.58 -23.51 2.36
C PRO A 45 -13.67 -22.84 3.74
N ALA A 46 -14.14 -23.59 4.75
CA ALA A 46 -14.40 -23.05 6.08
C ALA A 46 -13.17 -22.35 6.70
N ALA A 47 -11.98 -22.92 6.49
CA ALA A 47 -10.72 -22.35 6.96
C ALA A 47 -10.43 -20.97 6.34
N GLU A 48 -10.67 -20.80 5.03
CA GLU A 48 -10.48 -19.53 4.34
C GLU A 48 -11.45 -18.46 4.87
N VAL A 49 -12.74 -18.79 4.94
CA VAL A 49 -13.75 -17.86 5.46
C VAL A 49 -13.43 -17.44 6.89
N ALA A 50 -12.98 -18.38 7.73
CA ALA A 50 -12.56 -18.08 9.09
C ALA A 50 -11.34 -17.14 9.16
N VAL A 51 -10.37 -17.27 8.24
CA VAL A 51 -9.22 -16.35 8.15
C VAL A 51 -9.69 -14.95 7.74
N LEU A 52 -10.52 -14.85 6.70
CA LEU A 52 -11.05 -13.58 6.21
C LEU A 52 -11.81 -12.83 7.31
N LEU A 53 -12.76 -13.50 7.96
CA LEU A 53 -13.60 -12.88 8.98
C LEU A 53 -12.81 -12.49 10.24
N ARG A 54 -11.82 -13.29 10.65
CA ARG A 54 -10.93 -12.92 11.77
C ARG A 54 -10.08 -11.69 11.47
N ARG A 55 -9.68 -11.50 10.21
CA ARG A 55 -8.93 -10.30 9.77
C ARG A 55 -9.82 -9.06 9.66
N ALA A 56 -11.06 -9.23 9.20
CA ALA A 56 -12.04 -8.15 9.15
C ALA A 56 -12.40 -7.64 10.55
N TYR A 57 -12.77 -8.53 11.47
CA TYR A 57 -13.41 -8.16 12.75
C TYR A 57 -12.52 -8.35 13.99
N ALA A 58 -11.20 -8.12 13.87
CA ALA A 58 -10.17 -8.27 14.91
C ALA A 58 -10.70 -8.41 16.36
N GLY A 59 -10.63 -9.63 16.90
CA GLY A 59 -11.04 -9.94 18.28
C GLY A 59 -12.51 -10.35 18.46
N VAL A 60 -13.34 -10.29 17.42
CA VAL A 60 -14.70 -10.82 17.41
C VAL A 60 -14.72 -12.09 16.57
N GLU A 61 -14.90 -13.24 17.21
CA GLU A 61 -15.10 -14.49 16.50
C GLU A 61 -16.37 -14.39 15.64
N PRO A 62 -16.30 -14.68 14.33
CA PRO A 62 -17.49 -14.71 13.50
C PRO A 62 -18.48 -15.71 14.07
N GLY A 63 -19.76 -15.32 14.10
CA GLY A 63 -20.80 -16.18 14.67
C GLY A 63 -20.81 -17.55 13.99
N ALA A 64 -20.96 -18.62 14.78
CA ALA A 64 -20.98 -20.00 14.29
C ALA A 64 -22.01 -20.26 13.17
N ALA A 65 -23.00 -19.38 13.03
CA ALA A 65 -24.03 -19.43 11.99
C ALA A 65 -23.56 -18.96 10.60
N VAL A 66 -22.39 -18.32 10.45
CA VAL A 66 -21.98 -17.73 9.16
C VAL A 66 -21.80 -18.80 8.08
N LEU A 67 -21.09 -19.89 8.35
CA LEU A 67 -20.82 -20.93 7.36
C LEU A 67 -22.10 -21.65 6.87
N PRO A 68 -22.98 -22.17 7.75
CA PRO A 68 -24.26 -22.72 7.31
C PRO A 68 -25.14 -21.70 6.58
N GLY A 69 -25.03 -20.41 6.94
CA GLY A 69 -25.70 -19.32 6.25
C GLY A 69 -25.22 -19.15 4.82
N LEU A 70 -23.90 -19.13 4.59
CA LEU A 70 -23.29 -19.03 3.27
C LEU A 70 -23.73 -20.18 2.35
N THR A 71 -23.78 -21.41 2.84
CA THR A 71 -24.29 -22.57 2.07
C THR A 71 -25.74 -22.34 1.63
N LYS A 72 -26.63 -21.91 2.53
CA LYS A 72 -28.03 -21.64 2.20
C LYS A 72 -28.21 -20.49 1.21
N ILE A 73 -27.29 -19.51 1.23
CA ILE A 73 -27.29 -18.40 0.26
C ILE A 73 -26.85 -18.92 -1.11
N ALA A 74 -25.79 -19.72 -1.17
CA ALA A 74 -25.33 -20.34 -2.41
C ALA A 74 -26.44 -21.20 -3.06
N ASP A 75 -27.16 -22.00 -2.27
CA ASP A 75 -28.31 -22.79 -2.75
C ASP A 75 -29.42 -21.90 -3.35
N ALA A 76 -29.71 -20.76 -2.73
CA ALA A 76 -30.72 -19.83 -3.24
C ALA A 76 -30.29 -19.19 -4.57
N LEU A 77 -29.03 -18.76 -4.66
CA LEU A 77 -28.46 -18.22 -5.89
C LEU A 77 -28.45 -19.26 -7.02
N ASN A 78 -28.13 -20.53 -6.71
CA ASN A 78 -28.14 -21.62 -7.69
C ASN A 78 -29.53 -21.95 -8.23
N ARG A 79 -30.59 -21.67 -7.46
CA ARG A 79 -31.98 -21.76 -7.93
C ARG A 79 -32.47 -20.50 -8.65
N GLY A 80 -31.64 -19.47 -8.81
CA GLY A 80 -32.03 -18.17 -9.35
C GLY A 80 -32.91 -17.32 -8.43
N ASP A 81 -33.00 -17.68 -7.14
CA ASP A 81 -33.82 -16.98 -6.15
C ASP A 81 -33.01 -15.91 -5.41
N LEU A 82 -32.75 -14.80 -6.11
CA LEU A 82 -31.96 -13.68 -5.60
C LEU A 82 -32.59 -13.05 -4.34
N ALA A 83 -33.92 -12.98 -4.27
CA ALA A 83 -34.62 -12.42 -3.12
C ALA A 83 -34.34 -13.23 -1.84
N GLN A 84 -34.44 -14.57 -1.91
CA GLN A 84 -34.08 -15.42 -0.78
C GLN A 84 -32.60 -15.34 -0.43
N ALA A 85 -31.71 -15.25 -1.43
CA ALA A 85 -30.28 -15.07 -1.20
C ALA A 85 -30.00 -13.78 -0.41
N MET A 86 -30.59 -12.66 -0.81
CA MET A 86 -30.44 -11.36 -0.15
C MET A 86 -30.99 -11.36 1.29
N ILE A 87 -32.17 -11.93 1.52
CA ILE A 87 -32.75 -12.05 2.87
C ILE A 87 -31.81 -12.85 3.78
N ARG A 88 -31.31 -13.99 3.30
CA ARG A 88 -30.38 -14.85 4.06
C ARG A 88 -29.05 -14.16 4.32
N ALA A 89 -28.55 -13.37 3.38
CA ALA A 89 -27.33 -12.58 3.55
C ALA A 89 -27.47 -11.56 4.69
N VAL A 90 -28.58 -10.83 4.77
CA VAL A 90 -28.86 -9.92 5.91
C VAL A 90 -28.87 -10.68 7.25
N HIS A 91 -29.39 -11.91 7.27
CA HIS A 91 -29.40 -12.76 8.45
C HIS A 91 -28.03 -13.31 8.89
N LEU A 92 -26.97 -13.14 8.08
CA LEU A 92 -25.60 -13.40 8.55
C LEU A 92 -25.16 -12.41 9.63
N ARG A 93 -25.82 -11.24 9.71
CA ARG A 93 -25.55 -10.21 10.72
C ARG A 93 -24.08 -9.79 10.79
N LEU A 94 -23.44 -9.69 9.62
CA LEU A 94 -22.10 -9.16 9.48
C LEU A 94 -22.16 -7.62 9.48
N PRO A 95 -21.52 -6.92 10.43
CA PRO A 95 -21.53 -5.46 10.45
C PRO A 95 -20.69 -4.89 9.29
N ASP A 96 -21.03 -3.68 8.86
CA ASP A 96 -20.21 -2.90 7.92
C ASP A 96 -18.80 -2.74 8.49
N LEU A 97 -17.80 -2.81 7.63
CA LEU A 97 -16.40 -2.62 7.99
C LEU A 97 -16.05 -1.13 8.00
N ASP A 98 -15.12 -0.75 8.88
CA ASP A 98 -14.33 0.44 8.63
C ASP A 98 -13.32 0.17 7.50
N TRP A 99 -12.69 1.24 7.02
CA TRP A 99 -11.76 1.14 5.90
C TRP A 99 -10.56 0.23 6.21
N ASP A 100 -10.01 0.32 7.43
CA ASP A 100 -8.83 -0.43 7.84
C ASP A 100 -9.14 -1.94 7.91
N ALA A 101 -10.31 -2.31 8.42
CA ALA A 101 -10.84 -3.66 8.39
C ALA A 101 -11.05 -4.19 6.97
N ALA A 102 -11.57 -3.36 6.05
CA ALA A 102 -11.71 -3.74 4.65
C ALA A 102 -10.36 -4.01 3.98
N VAL A 103 -9.32 -3.22 4.27
CA VAL A 103 -7.97 -3.45 3.75
C VAL A 103 -7.31 -4.68 4.34
N ARG A 104 -7.47 -4.94 5.64
CA ARG A 104 -7.02 -6.22 6.23
C ARG A 104 -7.69 -7.41 5.57
N LEU A 105 -8.99 -7.31 5.28
CA LEU A 105 -9.76 -8.36 4.60
C LEU A 105 -9.25 -8.59 3.17
N ALA A 106 -9.04 -7.52 2.38
CA ALA A 106 -8.51 -7.62 1.02
C ALA A 106 -7.14 -8.29 0.98
N ARG A 107 -6.21 -7.88 1.86
CA ARG A 107 -4.87 -8.49 1.98
C ARG A 107 -4.94 -9.97 2.35
N ALA A 108 -5.83 -10.32 3.27
CA ALA A 108 -6.04 -11.71 3.65
C ALA A 108 -6.50 -12.55 2.45
N ASN A 109 -7.38 -12.00 1.62
CA ASN A 109 -7.82 -12.65 0.40
C ASN A 109 -6.66 -12.85 -0.60
N ASP A 110 -5.86 -11.82 -0.86
CA ASP A 110 -4.72 -11.91 -1.77
C ASP A 110 -3.69 -12.97 -1.32
N ASN A 111 -3.46 -13.05 0.00
CA ASN A 111 -2.59 -14.06 0.58
C ASN A 111 -3.15 -15.49 0.43
N LEU A 112 -4.47 -15.65 0.52
CA LEU A 112 -5.12 -16.94 0.26
C LEU A 112 -5.02 -17.37 -1.21
N VAL A 113 -5.09 -16.42 -2.15
CA VAL A 113 -4.90 -16.72 -3.58
C VAL A 113 -3.46 -17.15 -3.88
N LYS A 114 -2.47 -16.54 -3.22
CA LYS A 114 -1.05 -16.90 -3.36
C LYS A 114 -0.72 -18.27 -2.75
N TYR A 115 -1.46 -18.71 -1.73
CA TYR A 115 -1.21 -19.96 -1.03
C TYR A 115 -2.05 -21.10 -1.61
N SER A 116 -1.43 -22.05 -2.31
CA SER A 116 -2.04 -23.34 -2.61
C SER A 116 -1.47 -24.42 -1.67
N PRO A 117 -2.30 -25.13 -0.90
CA PRO A 117 -1.82 -26.24 -0.06
C PRO A 117 -1.27 -27.40 -0.89
N ASP A 118 -1.71 -27.53 -2.15
CA ASP A 118 -1.32 -28.60 -3.07
C ASP A 118 -0.06 -28.25 -3.89
N GLN A 119 0.52 -27.07 -3.71
CA GLN A 119 1.77 -26.71 -4.38
C GLN A 119 2.91 -27.61 -3.88
N PRO A 120 3.68 -28.22 -4.78
CA PRO A 120 4.70 -29.20 -4.42
C PRO A 120 5.76 -28.55 -3.53
N ARG A 121 6.10 -29.26 -2.45
CA ARG A 121 7.18 -28.89 -1.53
C ARG A 121 8.35 -29.85 -1.69
N ASP A 122 9.56 -29.36 -1.50
CA ASP A 122 10.71 -30.23 -1.33
C ASP A 122 10.62 -30.96 0.03
N TRP A 123 11.52 -31.92 0.25
CA TRP A 123 11.58 -32.69 1.49
C TRP A 123 11.88 -31.86 2.74
N HIS A 124 12.24 -30.59 2.58
CA HIS A 124 12.44 -29.62 3.66
C HIS A 124 11.25 -28.67 3.85
N GLY A 125 10.14 -28.84 3.12
CA GLY A 125 8.97 -27.97 3.19
C GLY A 125 9.11 -26.63 2.44
N ARG A 126 10.17 -26.44 1.65
CA ARG A 126 10.34 -25.26 0.78
C ARG A 126 9.54 -25.45 -0.51
N TRP A 127 9.16 -24.36 -1.15
CA TRP A 127 8.42 -24.41 -2.42
C TRP A 127 9.29 -25.02 -3.53
N ALA A 128 8.85 -26.11 -4.15
CA ALA A 128 9.64 -26.84 -5.14
C ALA A 128 9.66 -26.19 -6.54
N SER A 129 8.75 -25.24 -6.82
CA SER A 129 8.56 -24.66 -8.15
C SER A 129 8.91 -23.16 -8.26
N GLY A 130 9.53 -22.57 -7.23
CA GLY A 130 10.04 -21.19 -7.27
C GLY A 130 11.54 -21.19 -7.06
N GLY A 131 12.32 -20.88 -8.10
CA GLY A 131 13.77 -20.82 -8.04
C GLY A 131 14.28 -19.73 -7.09
N GLY A 132 14.38 -20.03 -5.80
CA GLY A 132 15.07 -19.23 -4.79
C GLY A 132 16.45 -19.82 -4.54
N GLY A 133 17.46 -19.34 -5.25
CA GLY A 133 18.85 -19.68 -4.98
C GLY A 133 19.27 -19.17 -3.60
N GLU A 134 19.89 -20.07 -2.82
CA GLU A 134 20.52 -19.76 -1.53
C GLU A 134 21.49 -18.59 -1.65
N THR A 135 21.22 -17.51 -0.92
CA THR A 135 22.25 -16.54 -0.53
C THR A 135 22.33 -16.53 0.99
N GLN A 136 23.55 -16.73 1.48
CA GLN A 136 23.90 -16.77 2.89
C GLN A 136 23.47 -15.49 3.60
N ALA A 137 22.73 -15.66 4.69
CA ALA A 137 22.29 -14.58 5.56
C ALA A 137 23.48 -13.76 6.09
N LYS A 138 23.57 -12.50 5.66
CA LYS A 138 24.25 -11.42 6.38
C LYS A 138 23.19 -10.50 6.97
N SER A 139 23.41 -10.10 8.22
CA SER A 139 22.49 -9.35 9.09
C SER A 139 21.93 -8.04 8.46
N PRO A 140 20.74 -7.59 8.88
CA PRO A 140 19.95 -6.56 8.18
C PRO A 140 20.50 -5.14 8.37
N ARG A 141 20.22 -4.24 7.41
CA ARG A 141 20.62 -2.81 7.39
C ARG A 141 19.44 -1.94 6.89
N ASP A 142 19.34 -0.72 7.43
CA ASP A 142 18.13 0.15 7.59
C ASP A 142 17.73 1.06 6.38
N GLY A 143 16.57 1.80 6.42
CA GLY A 143 15.90 2.63 5.33
C GLY A 143 15.75 4.19 5.44
N LEU A 144 15.15 4.84 4.40
CA LEU A 144 15.32 6.22 3.82
C LEU A 144 15.05 7.53 4.62
N ALA A 145 15.76 8.60 4.25
CA ALA A 145 15.54 10.02 4.59
C ALA A 145 16.15 10.94 3.49
N VAL A 146 16.02 12.27 3.51
CA VAL A 146 16.75 13.16 2.56
C VAL A 146 17.59 14.17 3.36
N SER A 147 18.91 14.20 3.15
CA SER A 147 19.79 15.21 3.77
C SER A 147 20.27 16.15 2.71
N VAL A 148 20.08 17.42 3.00
CA VAL A 148 20.57 18.51 2.17
C VAL A 148 21.77 19.08 2.89
N SER A 149 22.89 18.36 2.90
CA SER A 149 24.17 18.87 3.42
C SER A 149 25.36 18.43 2.55
N TYR A 150 26.25 19.39 2.30
CA TYR A 150 27.53 19.23 1.62
C TYR A 150 28.59 18.86 2.65
N GLN A 151 28.58 17.64 3.17
CA GLN A 151 29.77 17.06 3.78
C GLN A 151 29.99 15.67 3.19
N PRO A 152 31.07 15.45 2.41
CA PRO A 152 31.39 14.13 1.89
C PRO A 152 31.68 13.21 3.07
N GLN A 153 30.75 12.31 3.39
CA GLN A 153 31.01 11.24 4.33
C GLN A 153 32.09 10.34 3.72
N ALA A 154 33.16 10.12 4.49
CA ALA A 154 34.30 9.31 4.09
C ALA A 154 33.84 7.94 3.54
N GLN A 155 34.41 7.55 2.40
CA GLN A 155 34.20 6.25 1.78
C GLN A 155 34.58 5.14 2.79
N GLY A 156 33.58 4.49 3.41
CA GLY A 156 33.81 3.35 4.30
C GLY A 156 32.91 3.24 5.55
N ALA A 157 32.09 4.23 5.89
CA ALA A 157 31.16 4.10 7.02
C ALA A 157 29.93 3.23 6.66
N LYS A 158 29.53 2.33 7.57
CA LYS A 158 28.28 1.54 7.45
C LYS A 158 27.08 2.49 7.42
N LYS A 159 26.43 2.62 6.26
CA LYS A 159 25.23 3.45 6.06
C LYS A 159 24.05 2.85 6.84
N LYS A 160 23.59 3.58 7.86
CA LYS A 160 22.20 3.50 8.34
C LYS A 160 21.32 3.98 7.20
N GLY A 161 20.19 3.34 6.96
CA GLY A 161 19.23 3.89 6.01
C GLY A 161 18.85 5.31 6.32
N GLY A 162 18.57 6.11 5.32
CA GLY A 162 18.84 5.95 3.89
C GLY A 162 18.77 7.36 3.36
N VAL A 163 19.59 8.22 3.93
CA VAL A 163 19.58 9.63 3.64
C VAL A 163 20.04 9.81 2.20
N ILE A 164 19.14 10.09 1.25
CA ILE A 164 19.52 10.39 -0.13
C ILE A 164 20.03 11.83 -0.18
N PRO A 165 21.27 12.07 -0.64
CA PRO A 165 21.76 13.43 -0.82
C PRO A 165 21.09 14.08 -2.03
N VAL A 166 20.44 15.22 -1.83
CA VAL A 166 19.91 16.04 -2.92
C VAL A 166 20.78 17.27 -3.09
N MET A 167 21.18 17.56 -4.33
CA MET A 167 21.99 18.73 -4.65
C MET A 167 21.12 19.99 -4.62
N ALA A 168 21.17 20.74 -3.51
CA ALA A 168 20.37 21.95 -3.30
C ALA A 168 20.42 22.95 -4.46
N SER A 169 21.59 23.13 -5.07
CA SER A 169 21.81 24.05 -6.21
C SER A 169 21.09 23.63 -7.49
N THR A 170 20.63 22.38 -7.57
CA THR A 170 19.94 21.83 -8.74
C THR A 170 18.42 21.84 -8.57
N ILE A 171 17.89 22.21 -7.40
CA ILE A 171 16.44 22.28 -7.20
C ILE A 171 15.89 23.44 -8.04
N PRO A 172 14.95 23.19 -8.98
CA PRO A 172 14.48 24.21 -9.90
C PRO A 172 13.46 25.16 -9.22
N SER A 173 12.96 26.13 -9.99
CA SER A 173 11.85 26.97 -9.51
C SER A 173 10.59 26.15 -9.24
N PRO A 174 9.67 26.59 -8.36
CA PRO A 174 8.46 25.83 -8.05
C PRO A 174 7.61 25.46 -9.26
N LYS A 175 7.46 26.37 -10.23
CA LYS A 175 6.71 26.12 -11.47
C LYS A 175 7.34 25.00 -12.30
N GLU A 176 8.66 24.96 -12.35
CA GLU A 176 9.40 23.94 -13.09
C GLU A 176 9.38 22.59 -12.37
N ALA A 177 9.50 22.58 -11.04
CA ALA A 177 9.32 21.37 -10.22
C ALA A 177 7.91 20.76 -10.40
N GLU A 178 6.88 21.60 -10.40
CA GLU A 178 5.49 21.19 -10.65
C GLU A 178 5.31 20.62 -12.05
N ARG A 179 5.94 21.22 -13.08
CA ARG A 179 5.95 20.68 -14.44
C ARG A 179 6.55 19.27 -14.47
N ILE A 180 7.73 19.07 -13.87
CA ILE A 180 8.40 17.76 -13.80
C ILE A 180 7.51 16.74 -13.09
N PHE A 181 6.92 17.10 -11.93
CA PHE A 181 5.98 16.25 -11.21
C PHE A 181 4.80 15.81 -12.09
N ASN A 182 4.12 16.77 -12.74
CA ASN A 182 2.96 16.48 -13.58
C ASN A 182 3.30 15.58 -14.77
N GLU A 183 4.48 15.79 -15.37
CA GLU A 183 4.97 14.93 -16.45
C GLU A 183 5.25 13.50 -15.98
N GLN A 184 5.89 13.31 -14.82
CA GLN A 184 6.13 11.98 -14.27
C GLN A 184 4.84 11.27 -13.88
N ILE A 185 3.89 11.96 -13.23
CA ILE A 185 2.57 11.39 -12.90
C ILE A 185 1.82 10.97 -14.17
N ARG A 186 1.84 11.81 -15.21
CA ARG A 186 1.20 11.47 -16.49
C ARG A 186 1.85 10.24 -17.12
N ASP A 187 3.17 10.21 -17.26
CA ASP A 187 3.89 9.06 -17.83
C ASP A 187 3.62 7.76 -17.07
N LEU A 188 3.66 7.79 -15.73
CA LEU A 188 3.38 6.63 -14.89
C LEU A 188 1.94 6.12 -15.03
N ARG A 189 0.97 7.02 -15.20
CA ARG A 189 -0.44 6.67 -15.45
C ARG A 189 -0.65 6.10 -16.85
N GLU A 190 -0.02 6.68 -17.87
CA GLU A 190 -0.08 6.19 -19.26
C GLU A 190 0.52 4.78 -19.38
N LYS A 191 1.55 4.48 -18.60
CA LYS A 191 2.15 3.12 -18.49
C LYS A 191 1.34 2.14 -17.64
N GLY A 192 0.24 2.58 -17.04
CA GLY A 192 -0.59 1.75 -16.16
C GLY A 192 0.07 1.37 -14.83
N ILE A 193 1.17 2.05 -14.46
CA ILE A 193 1.89 1.82 -13.19
C ILE A 193 1.13 2.50 -12.04
N LEU A 194 0.70 3.74 -12.26
CA LEU A 194 -0.21 4.44 -11.35
C LEU A 194 -1.64 4.35 -11.87
N PRO A 195 -2.63 4.20 -10.99
CA PRO A 195 -4.03 4.21 -11.40
C PRO A 195 -4.44 5.56 -12.00
N THR A 196 -5.27 5.53 -13.03
CA THR A 196 -5.92 6.72 -13.55
C THR A 196 -7.07 7.11 -12.61
N GLN A 197 -7.02 8.33 -12.08
CA GLN A 197 -8.12 8.88 -11.28
C GLN A 197 -9.33 9.13 -12.19
N ASN A 198 -10.21 8.14 -12.32
CA ASN A 198 -11.54 8.40 -12.87
C ASN A 198 -12.33 9.23 -11.85
N LYS A 199 -12.92 10.36 -12.29
CA LYS A 199 -13.68 11.32 -11.46
C LYS A 199 -14.76 10.68 -10.55
N ILE A 200 -15.22 9.47 -10.88
CA ILE A 200 -16.26 8.74 -10.15
C ILE A 200 -15.71 8.08 -8.86
N MET A 201 -14.40 7.87 -8.77
CA MET A 201 -13.75 7.06 -7.72
C MET A 201 -12.84 7.89 -6.78
N GLY A 202 -13.12 9.19 -6.61
CA GLY A 202 -12.24 10.21 -6.01
C GLY A 202 -11.65 9.95 -4.61
N ASN A 203 -12.01 8.85 -3.94
CA ASN A 203 -11.43 8.43 -2.66
C ASN A 203 -10.77 7.04 -2.69
N LEU A 204 -10.87 6.27 -3.79
CA LEU A 204 -10.38 4.88 -3.87
C LEU A 204 -8.94 4.75 -4.37
N PHE A 205 -8.41 5.79 -5.02
CA PHE A 205 -7.06 5.78 -5.58
C PHE A 205 -6.19 6.83 -4.89
N PRO A 206 -4.86 6.60 -4.83
CA PRO A 206 -3.94 7.58 -4.29
C PRO A 206 -4.11 8.93 -4.94
N ASP A 207 -4.11 9.96 -4.12
CA ASP A 207 -4.00 11.33 -4.58
C ASP A 207 -2.57 11.81 -4.40
N PHE A 208 -1.85 11.93 -5.51
CA PHE A 208 -0.53 12.55 -5.53
C PHE A 208 -0.70 14.05 -5.74
N VAL A 209 -0.24 14.83 -4.78
CA VAL A 209 -0.33 16.30 -4.82
C VAL A 209 1.06 16.89 -4.70
N PHE A 210 1.46 17.69 -5.68
CA PHE A 210 2.67 18.48 -5.54
C PHE A 210 2.43 19.68 -4.63
N GLN A 211 3.34 19.88 -3.70
CA GLN A 211 3.36 20.97 -2.74
C GLN A 211 4.62 21.81 -3.03
N PRO A 212 4.49 23.05 -3.56
CA PRO A 212 5.61 23.91 -3.96
C PRO A 212 6.34 24.54 -2.76
N VAL A 213 6.62 23.72 -1.74
CA VAL A 213 7.26 24.05 -0.47
C VAL A 213 8.27 22.96 -0.12
N TYR A 214 9.12 23.25 0.85
CA TYR A 214 10.03 22.28 1.46
C TYR A 214 9.35 21.67 2.69
N ALA A 215 9.68 20.44 3.03
CA ALA A 215 9.07 19.74 4.15
C ALA A 215 10.10 19.11 5.07
N VAL A 216 9.81 19.10 6.36
CA VAL A 216 10.56 18.38 7.40
C VAL A 216 9.61 17.42 8.09
N LEU A 217 9.95 16.14 8.10
CA LEU A 217 9.27 15.08 8.86
C LEU A 217 9.85 15.02 10.27
N TYR A 218 8.97 14.95 11.26
CA TYR A 218 9.30 14.86 12.68
C TYR A 218 9.09 13.42 13.19
N LEU A 219 9.59 13.10 14.39
CA LEU A 219 9.44 11.77 15.01
C LEU A 219 8.00 11.33 15.27
N ASP A 220 7.07 12.27 15.38
CA ASP A 220 5.64 12.00 15.57
C ASP A 220 4.89 11.84 14.24
N ASP A 221 5.63 11.60 13.15
CA ASP A 221 5.16 11.52 11.76
C ASP A 221 4.47 12.80 11.25
N SER A 222 4.59 13.92 11.97
CA SER A 222 4.07 15.19 11.50
C SER A 222 5.01 15.83 10.46
N VAL A 223 4.41 16.47 9.45
CA VAL A 223 5.15 17.15 8.39
C VAL A 223 5.00 18.66 8.49
N HIS A 224 6.11 19.34 8.72
CA HIS A 224 6.19 20.79 8.78
C HIS A 224 6.66 21.36 7.44
N LYS A 225 5.92 22.34 6.92
CA LYS A 225 6.14 22.93 5.59
C LYS A 225 6.83 24.29 5.71
N PHE A 226 7.77 24.55 4.81
CA PHE A 226 8.62 25.75 4.78
C PHE A 226 8.66 26.35 3.38
N ALA A 227 8.61 27.68 3.29
CA ALA A 227 8.66 28.39 2.01
C ALA A 227 10.04 28.27 1.35
N THR A 228 11.11 28.14 2.14
CA THR A 228 12.48 28.07 1.64
C THR A 228 13.25 26.86 2.18
N LEU A 229 14.21 26.38 1.39
CA LEU A 229 15.11 25.28 1.79
C LEU A 229 15.93 25.64 3.02
N LYS A 230 16.38 26.90 3.12
CA LYS A 230 17.20 27.38 4.24
C LYS A 230 16.44 27.31 5.57
N GLU A 231 15.14 27.58 5.57
CA GLU A 231 14.30 27.46 6.76
C GLU A 231 14.10 26.00 7.15
N ALA A 232 13.81 25.13 6.18
CA ALA A 232 13.70 23.68 6.41
C ALA A 232 15.01 23.10 6.97
N GLN A 233 16.15 23.46 6.39
CA GLN A 233 17.49 23.07 6.88
C GLN A 233 17.74 23.58 8.30
N ARG A 234 17.41 24.83 8.59
CA ARG A 234 17.54 25.39 9.94
C ARG A 234 16.67 24.63 10.94
N ASP A 235 15.46 24.25 10.56
CA ASP A 235 14.57 23.52 11.45
C ASP A 235 15.03 22.09 11.71
N ALA A 236 15.38 21.35 10.64
CA ALA A 236 15.92 20.00 10.75
C ALA A 236 17.21 19.96 11.60
N ALA A 237 18.08 20.97 11.46
CA ALA A 237 19.32 21.07 12.23
C ALA A 237 19.13 21.28 13.74
N LYS A 238 17.94 21.68 14.21
CA LYS A 238 17.67 21.81 15.66
C LYS A 238 17.67 20.45 16.36
N TYR A 239 17.22 19.41 15.67
CA TYR A 239 17.08 18.05 16.20
C TYR A 239 17.42 17.03 15.10
N PRO A 240 18.70 16.90 14.72
CA PRO A 240 19.12 16.17 13.51
C PRO A 240 18.84 14.66 13.55
N GLU A 241 18.70 14.07 14.74
CA GLU A 241 18.32 12.66 14.90
C GLU A 241 16.80 12.44 14.75
N GLU A 242 16.01 13.50 14.93
CA GLU A 242 14.55 13.45 15.06
C GLU A 242 13.83 14.10 13.87
N ARG A 243 14.53 14.93 13.10
CA ARG A 243 13.96 15.75 12.03
C ARG A 243 14.72 15.58 10.75
N ARG A 244 13.98 15.34 9.67
CA ARG A 244 14.56 15.04 8.37
C ARG A 244 13.84 15.80 7.28
N ILE A 245 14.58 16.38 6.36
CA ILE A 245 13.97 16.93 5.15
C ILE A 245 13.48 15.75 4.31
N VAL A 246 12.30 15.87 3.70
CA VAL A 246 11.70 14.76 2.93
C VAL A 246 11.31 15.23 1.53
N GLY A 247 11.38 14.32 0.55
CA GLY A 247 10.93 14.55 -0.82
C GLY A 247 9.43 14.28 -1.01
N GLY A 248 8.85 13.42 -0.18
CA GLY A 248 7.44 13.07 -0.18
C GLY A 248 6.98 12.66 1.21
N ASN A 249 5.67 12.53 1.37
CA ASN A 249 5.05 11.93 2.55
C ASN A 249 3.68 11.37 2.20
N THR A 250 3.41 10.14 2.63
CA THR A 250 2.14 9.46 2.42
C THR A 250 1.35 9.34 3.72
N ASN A 251 0.13 9.86 3.71
CA ASN A 251 -0.82 9.72 4.82
C ASN A 251 -2.18 9.23 4.29
N GLY A 252 -2.53 8.00 4.66
CA GLY A 252 -3.74 7.34 4.18
C GLY A 252 -3.69 7.13 2.67
N ASN A 253 -4.65 7.69 1.94
CA ASN A 253 -4.75 7.61 0.49
C ASN A 253 -4.16 8.83 -0.22
N ARG A 254 -3.40 9.68 0.46
CA ARG A 254 -2.82 10.90 -0.11
C ARG A 254 -1.31 10.89 0.04
N SER A 255 -0.61 11.16 -1.04
CA SER A 255 0.82 11.41 -1.06
C SER A 255 1.07 12.87 -1.43
N GLU A 256 1.79 13.57 -0.57
CA GLU A 256 2.30 14.90 -0.88
C GLU A 256 3.74 14.80 -1.37
N ILE A 257 4.05 15.44 -2.49
CA ILE A 257 5.42 15.49 -3.05
C ILE A 257 5.93 16.93 -2.94
N TYR A 258 7.14 17.10 -2.42
CA TYR A 258 7.72 18.41 -2.07
C TYR A 258 8.86 18.82 -3.01
N MET A 259 9.31 20.07 -2.90
CA MET A 259 10.33 20.68 -3.76
C MET A 259 11.65 19.88 -3.85
N THR A 260 12.04 19.21 -2.78
CA THR A 260 13.27 18.41 -2.68
C THR A 260 13.28 17.19 -3.60
N ALA A 261 12.12 16.67 -4.01
CA ALA A 261 12.02 15.60 -4.99
C ALA A 261 12.47 16.05 -6.40
N ALA A 262 12.55 17.36 -6.66
CA ALA A 262 12.91 17.90 -7.96
C ALA A 262 14.40 18.25 -8.11
N GLY A 263 15.25 17.93 -7.12
CA GLY A 263 16.70 18.10 -7.23
C GLY A 263 17.38 16.87 -7.83
N GLU A 264 18.56 17.05 -8.40
CA GLU A 264 19.46 15.95 -8.77
C GLU A 264 20.02 15.28 -7.51
N SER A 265 20.34 14.00 -7.62
CA SER A 265 20.66 13.18 -6.46
C SER A 265 21.61 12.04 -6.79
N GLU A 266 22.12 11.36 -5.76
CA GLU A 266 22.81 10.08 -5.89
C GLU A 266 21.98 9.01 -5.18
N ILE A 267 21.17 8.29 -5.94
CA ILE A 267 20.28 7.27 -5.40
C ILE A 267 20.97 5.90 -5.48
N PRO A 268 21.16 5.19 -4.36
CA PRO A 268 21.70 3.82 -4.39
C PRO A 268 20.93 2.94 -5.37
N GLY A 269 21.64 2.21 -6.23
CA GLY A 269 21.04 1.39 -7.29
C GLY A 269 20.79 2.12 -8.62
N LEU A 270 20.58 3.44 -8.61
CA LEU A 270 20.44 4.26 -9.82
C LEU A 270 21.70 5.09 -10.15
N GLY A 271 22.56 5.33 -9.16
CA GLY A 271 23.72 6.22 -9.31
C GLY A 271 23.30 7.69 -9.30
N SER A 272 24.00 8.53 -10.07
CA SER A 272 23.62 9.94 -10.26
C SER A 272 22.33 10.04 -11.06
N THR A 273 21.33 10.71 -10.51
CA THR A 273 19.99 10.83 -11.10
C THR A 273 19.71 12.26 -11.55
N SER A 274 19.02 12.39 -12.69
CA SER A 274 18.42 13.66 -13.10
C SER A 274 17.29 14.08 -12.16
N ARG A 275 16.77 15.30 -12.33
CA ARG A 275 15.60 15.79 -11.58
C ARG A 275 14.36 14.94 -11.83
N GLU A 276 14.16 14.52 -13.08
CA GLU A 276 13.05 13.66 -13.50
C GLU A 276 13.16 12.27 -12.87
N GLN A 277 14.35 11.67 -12.87
CA GLN A 277 14.59 10.37 -12.24
C GLN A 277 14.41 10.44 -10.72
N THR A 278 14.88 11.51 -10.08
CA THR A 278 14.68 11.72 -8.64
C THR A 278 13.20 11.93 -8.31
N MET A 279 12.48 12.75 -9.08
CA MET A 279 11.04 12.95 -8.92
C MET A 279 10.28 11.63 -9.08
N ARG A 280 10.59 10.86 -10.13
CA ARG A 280 9.99 9.55 -10.38
C ARG A 280 10.28 8.59 -9.23
N PHE A 281 11.51 8.60 -8.70
CA PHE A 281 11.90 7.78 -7.55
C PHE A 281 11.02 8.07 -6.34
N VAL A 282 10.88 9.35 -5.99
CA VAL A 282 10.07 9.75 -4.83
C VAL A 282 8.60 9.39 -5.05
N ILE A 283 8.02 9.66 -6.23
CA ILE A 283 6.62 9.29 -6.53
C ILE A 283 6.41 7.78 -6.36
N MET A 284 7.33 6.96 -6.87
CA MET A 284 7.22 5.50 -6.78
C MET A 284 7.49 4.98 -5.38
N HIS A 285 8.38 5.61 -4.62
CA HIS A 285 8.60 5.32 -3.21
C HIS A 285 7.31 5.57 -2.41
N GLU A 286 6.70 6.75 -2.57
CA GLU A 286 5.42 7.06 -1.93
C GLU A 286 4.32 6.10 -2.38
N TRP A 287 4.31 5.70 -3.66
CA TRP A 287 3.41 4.67 -4.16
C TRP A 287 3.63 3.32 -3.45
N GLY A 288 4.89 2.95 -3.17
CA GLY A 288 5.29 1.78 -2.39
C GLY A 288 4.61 1.69 -1.01
N HIS A 289 4.46 2.84 -0.35
CA HIS A 289 3.77 2.95 0.94
C HIS A 289 2.25 2.73 0.83
N HIS A 290 1.64 2.97 -0.33
CA HIS A 290 0.22 2.67 -0.51
C HIS A 290 -0.06 1.17 -0.51
N SER A 291 -1.22 0.80 0.01
CA SER A 291 -1.69 -0.60 0.06
C SER A 291 -1.76 -1.25 -1.32
N GLN A 292 -1.98 -0.46 -2.38
CA GLN A 292 -2.08 -0.91 -3.77
C GLN A 292 -0.74 -0.85 -4.52
N GLY A 293 0.29 -0.23 -3.95
CA GLY A 293 1.58 -0.01 -4.60
C GLY A 293 2.76 -0.77 -3.97
N GLY A 294 2.54 -1.73 -3.06
CA GLY A 294 3.66 -2.56 -2.55
C GLY A 294 3.41 -3.14 -1.16
N GLY A 295 2.58 -2.48 -0.35
CA GLY A 295 2.19 -3.02 0.95
C GLY A 295 3.34 -3.09 1.95
N CYS A 296 4.26 -2.12 1.90
CA CYS A 296 5.35 -1.94 2.86
C CYS A 296 4.77 -1.70 4.27
N THR A 297 4.53 -2.80 4.98
CA THR A 297 3.68 -2.85 6.19
C THR A 297 4.41 -3.39 7.39
N SER A 298 5.75 -3.41 7.34
CA SER A 298 6.53 -3.78 8.50
C SER A 298 6.19 -2.88 9.69
N PRO A 299 6.05 -3.42 10.91
CA PRO A 299 5.95 -2.59 12.10
C PRO A 299 7.22 -1.77 12.33
N ASP A 300 8.36 -2.20 11.76
CA ASP A 300 9.60 -1.43 11.77
C ASP A 300 9.54 -0.35 10.67
N ALA A 301 9.67 0.92 11.07
CA ALA A 301 9.65 2.04 10.14
C ALA A 301 10.77 1.94 9.10
N ASN A 302 11.96 1.48 9.48
CA ASN A 302 13.09 1.37 8.56
C ASN A 302 12.82 0.31 7.48
N GLU A 303 12.24 -0.83 7.86
CA GLU A 303 11.89 -1.88 6.89
C GLU A 303 10.78 -1.42 5.93
N ARG A 304 9.86 -0.55 6.37
CA ARG A 304 8.85 0.05 5.47
C ARG A 304 9.50 0.93 4.42
N GLU A 305 10.42 1.81 4.82
CA GLU A 305 11.13 2.68 3.88
C GLU A 305 11.99 1.88 2.89
N ILE A 306 12.71 0.84 3.34
CA ILE A 306 13.49 -0.04 2.44
C ILE A 306 12.59 -0.69 1.39
N CYS A 307 11.45 -1.23 1.82
CA CYS A 307 10.50 -1.86 0.91
C CYS A 307 10.00 -0.87 -0.15
N ALA A 308 9.74 0.38 0.23
CA ALA A 308 9.32 1.43 -0.69
C ALA A 308 10.44 1.83 -1.67
N ASP A 309 11.69 1.88 -1.20
CA ASP A 309 12.86 2.10 -2.04
C ASP A 309 13.05 0.99 -3.07
N ASP A 310 13.03 -0.27 -2.64
CA ASP A 310 13.15 -1.44 -3.51
C ASP A 310 12.04 -1.47 -4.56
N PHE A 311 10.81 -1.15 -4.14
CA PHE A 311 9.68 -1.01 -5.05
C PHE A 311 9.96 0.09 -6.11
N SER A 312 10.47 1.25 -5.69
CA SER A 312 10.81 2.35 -6.60
C SER A 312 11.92 1.97 -7.59
N LEU A 313 12.99 1.34 -7.10
CA LEU A 313 14.12 0.88 -7.90
C LEU A 313 13.68 -0.14 -8.96
N HIS A 314 12.85 -1.11 -8.58
CA HIS A 314 12.33 -2.12 -9.48
C HIS A 314 11.58 -1.50 -10.68
N HIS A 315 10.76 -0.49 -10.42
CA HIS A 315 9.94 0.15 -11.45
C HIS A 315 10.69 1.16 -12.34
N GLN A 316 11.94 1.48 -11.99
CA GLN A 316 12.80 2.30 -12.83
C GLN A 316 13.75 1.49 -13.71
N GLY A 317 13.53 0.17 -13.81
CA GLY A 317 14.30 -0.69 -14.70
C GLY A 317 15.70 -0.98 -14.18
N THR A 318 15.94 -0.82 -12.86
CA THR A 318 17.12 -1.41 -12.23
C THR A 318 16.87 -2.91 -12.09
N GLU A 319 17.09 -3.66 -13.18
CA GLU A 319 17.13 -5.11 -13.09
C GLU A 319 18.33 -5.52 -12.21
N ASN A 320 18.09 -5.72 -10.91
CA ASN A 320 18.95 -6.48 -10.00
C ASN A 320 20.42 -6.01 -9.91
N GLY A 321 20.66 -4.75 -9.51
CA GLY A 321 22.00 -4.27 -9.13
C GLY A 321 22.51 -4.76 -7.76
N HIS A 322 21.71 -5.53 -7.02
CA HIS A 322 22.08 -6.18 -5.76
C HIS A 322 21.99 -7.70 -5.90
N ARG A 323 23.01 -8.28 -6.54
CA ARG A 323 23.41 -9.68 -6.36
C ARG A 323 24.82 -9.72 -5.79
#